data_AF-A0A023EYM3-F1
#
_entry.id   AF-A0A023EYM3-F1
#
_cell.length_a   1.000
_cell.length_b   1.000
_cell.length_c   1.000
_cell.angle_alpha   90.00
_cell.angle_beta   90.00
_cell.angle_gamma   90.00
#
_symmetry.space_group_name_H-M   'P 1'
#
loop_
_entity.id
_entity.type
_entity.pdbx_description
1 polymer ?
#
loop_
_entity_poly.entity_id
_entity_poly.type
_entity_poly.pdbx_seq_one_letter_code
_entity_poly.pdbx_strand_id
1 'polypeptide(L)'
;NTFKLSRYDAVCLDFDNTLVQYNLTNLFHLHYKYLTTYLIQKKGYKNLQTVMNENDIDFIRKGLFMDFDRGNILNISAKGTILSASHGTKMLNKNEIIDLYGPEMRWSPVDLLIKDKLAINRSIPTAETYSFLDFTDIPAILVYAKIIDLVDEQNIKDYKPVWSHVIGAVIDMYRLDSEFIKTFHANVSEYVYKCNEEMIGWLQRLKEHCRLMLISSATPQTMNYLAKYCLGQNWESMFHTIIDSAGKPNFFIGKNSFKNRNDQEIVLKTCCGYYKNGNWQDLHDTLSRELGRPAKCVYIGDNLIHDVYAPSLISTLDSVSIVEEAQAEGYFTGLHPHSEYIRSDFWGSCFLYDGMATLIGDIVMKHSKLCVPSLIYLAKKPLDYSHTPFWVSQFTN
;
A
#
# COMPACT_ATOMS: atom_id res chain seq x y z
N ASN A 1 10.78 18.20 -15.86
CA ASN A 1 10.17 17.20 -14.95
C ASN A 1 8.67 17.41 -14.85
N THR A 2 7.93 17.06 -15.89
CA THR A 2 6.47 17.22 -15.92
C THR A 2 5.81 15.94 -16.43
N PHE A 3 4.72 15.55 -15.80
CA PHE A 3 3.94 14.36 -16.15
C PHE A 3 2.66 14.76 -16.91
N LYS A 4 2.33 14.01 -17.97
CA LYS A 4 1.12 14.17 -18.78
C LYS A 4 0.57 12.81 -19.15
N LEU A 5 -0.68 12.52 -18.80
CA LEU A 5 -1.33 11.23 -19.12
C LEU A 5 -1.42 11.00 -20.63
N SER A 6 -1.68 12.05 -21.39
CA SER A 6 -1.81 12.01 -22.86
C SER A 6 -0.58 11.46 -23.60
N ARG A 7 0.60 11.38 -22.94
CA ARG A 7 1.85 10.89 -23.54
C ARG A 7 2.02 9.36 -23.46
N TYR A 8 1.09 8.64 -22.83
CA TYR A 8 1.19 7.20 -22.62
C TYR A 8 0.28 6.43 -23.57
N ASP A 9 0.79 5.32 -24.09
CA ASP A 9 0.06 4.37 -24.92
C ASP A 9 -0.83 3.45 -24.08
N ALA A 10 -0.45 3.22 -22.82
CA ALA A 10 -1.22 2.48 -21.84
C ALA A 10 -1.14 3.13 -20.46
N VAL A 11 -2.29 3.12 -19.78
CA VAL A 11 -2.42 3.48 -18.36
C VAL A 11 -2.90 2.24 -17.63
N CYS A 12 -2.08 1.76 -16.70
CA CYS A 12 -2.36 0.60 -15.87
C CYS A 12 -2.71 1.11 -14.46
N LEU A 13 -3.89 0.76 -13.97
CA LEU A 13 -4.35 1.14 -12.64
C LEU A 13 -4.29 -0.07 -11.71
N ASP A 14 -3.85 0.16 -10.47
CA ASP A 14 -4.20 -0.73 -9.38
C ASP A 14 -5.68 -0.60 -8.99
N PHE A 15 -6.17 -1.55 -8.19
CA PHE A 15 -7.55 -1.64 -7.77
C PHE A 15 -7.78 -1.12 -6.35
N ASP A 16 -7.47 -1.90 -5.32
CA ASP A 16 -7.69 -1.54 -3.91
C ASP A 16 -6.85 -0.31 -3.53
N ASN A 17 -7.39 0.63 -2.74
CA ASN A 17 -6.76 1.90 -2.31
C ASN A 17 -6.32 2.86 -3.44
N THR A 18 -6.47 2.46 -4.69
CA THR A 18 -6.14 3.26 -5.88
C THR A 18 -7.39 3.67 -6.64
N LEU A 19 -8.08 2.68 -7.22
CA LEU A 19 -9.37 2.89 -7.89
C LEU A 19 -10.53 2.79 -6.90
N VAL A 20 -10.48 1.82 -6.00
CA VAL A 20 -11.41 1.66 -4.89
C VAL A 20 -10.89 2.49 -3.72
N GLN A 21 -11.69 3.47 -3.31
CA GLN A 21 -11.38 4.30 -2.13
C GLN A 21 -12.16 3.79 -0.93
N TYR A 22 -11.49 3.73 0.21
CA TYR A 22 -12.07 3.24 1.45
C TYR A 22 -12.35 4.37 2.43
N ASN A 23 -13.40 4.20 3.24
CA ASN A 23 -13.61 5.00 4.42
C ASN A 23 -12.65 4.53 5.52
N LEU A 24 -11.48 5.16 5.61
CA LEU A 24 -10.39 4.70 6.46
C LEU A 24 -10.73 4.75 7.95
N THR A 25 -11.54 5.73 8.37
CA THR A 25 -12.06 5.83 9.74
C THR A 25 -12.80 4.56 10.13
N ASN A 26 -13.82 4.17 9.35
CA ASN A 26 -14.62 2.98 9.65
C ASN A 26 -13.83 1.69 9.45
N LEU A 27 -13.01 1.63 8.41
CA LEU A 27 -12.24 0.45 8.06
C LEU A 27 -11.19 0.12 9.14
N PHE A 28 -10.50 1.13 9.68
CA PHE A 28 -9.49 0.91 10.73
C PHE A 28 -10.13 0.39 12.02
N HIS A 29 -11.28 0.92 12.41
CA HIS A 29 -12.05 0.41 13.55
C HIS A 29 -12.47 -1.05 13.35
N LEU A 30 -12.91 -1.43 12.14
CA LEU A 30 -13.25 -2.82 11.82
C LEU A 30 -12.04 -3.75 11.93
N HIS A 31 -10.91 -3.39 11.31
CA HIS A 31 -9.67 -4.15 11.38
C HIS A 31 -9.21 -4.31 12.84
N TYR A 32 -9.06 -3.21 13.57
CA TYR A 32 -8.58 -3.22 14.95
C TYR A 32 -9.47 -4.08 15.85
N LYS A 33 -10.80 -3.92 15.76
CA LYS A 33 -11.76 -4.70 16.53
C LYS A 33 -11.64 -6.20 16.23
N TYR A 34 -11.51 -6.58 14.95
CA TYR A 34 -11.37 -7.98 14.57
C TYR A 34 -10.07 -8.58 15.13
N LEU A 35 -8.93 -7.93 14.87
CA LEU A 35 -7.61 -8.40 15.28
C LEU A 35 -7.52 -8.59 16.79
N THR A 36 -7.96 -7.57 17.56
CA THR A 36 -7.95 -7.63 19.02
C THR A 36 -8.88 -8.71 19.57
N THR A 37 -10.08 -8.85 19.01
CA THR A 37 -11.03 -9.92 19.39
C THR A 37 -10.45 -11.31 19.14
N TYR A 38 -9.83 -11.52 17.98
CA TYR A 38 -9.15 -12.78 17.66
C TYR A 38 -8.06 -13.09 18.69
N LEU A 39 -7.22 -12.12 19.00
CA LEU A 39 -6.08 -12.28 19.93
C LEU A 39 -6.54 -12.56 21.36
N ILE A 40 -7.61 -11.90 21.83
CA ILE A 40 -8.22 -12.17 23.14
C ILE A 40 -8.73 -13.62 23.18
N GLN A 41 -9.50 -14.05 22.18
CA GLN A 41 -10.19 -15.34 22.18
C GLN A 41 -9.28 -16.53 21.86
N LYS A 42 -8.33 -16.37 20.94
CA LYS A 42 -7.51 -17.46 20.39
C LYS A 42 -6.10 -17.50 20.96
N LYS A 43 -5.57 -16.38 21.46
CA LYS A 43 -4.20 -16.27 21.98
C LYS A 43 -4.12 -15.88 23.46
N GLY A 44 -5.24 -15.49 24.07
CA GLY A 44 -5.33 -15.29 25.52
C GLY A 44 -4.90 -13.91 26.02
N TYR A 45 -4.79 -12.90 25.16
CA TYR A 45 -4.43 -11.52 25.52
C TYR A 45 -5.61 -10.76 26.17
N LYS A 46 -6.04 -11.19 27.37
CA LYS A 46 -7.31 -10.77 28.00
C LYS A 46 -7.46 -9.27 28.27
N ASN A 47 -6.37 -8.53 28.44
CA ASN A 47 -6.40 -7.10 28.78
C ASN A 47 -6.39 -6.17 27.55
N LEU A 48 -6.38 -6.74 26.34
CA LEU A 48 -6.36 -5.96 25.12
C LEU A 48 -7.72 -5.26 24.89
N GLN A 49 -7.70 -3.95 24.69
CA GLN A 49 -8.91 -3.17 24.40
C GLN A 49 -9.32 -3.35 22.93
N THR A 50 -10.62 -3.48 22.67
CA THR A 50 -11.18 -3.71 21.32
C THR A 50 -11.64 -2.45 20.60
N VAL A 51 -11.45 -1.28 21.21
CA VAL A 51 -11.75 0.04 20.65
C VAL A 51 -10.50 0.90 20.74
N MET A 52 -10.26 1.71 19.70
CA MET A 52 -9.16 2.67 19.65
C MET A 52 -9.56 4.01 20.31
N ASN A 53 -8.64 4.58 21.09
CA ASN A 53 -8.72 5.99 21.52
C ASN A 53 -7.96 6.93 20.56
N GLU A 54 -7.85 8.21 20.88
CA GLU A 54 -7.15 9.19 20.03
C GLU A 54 -5.66 8.91 19.88
N ASN A 55 -4.97 8.53 20.96
CA ASN A 55 -3.53 8.18 20.91
C ASN A 55 -3.29 6.91 20.08
N ASP A 56 -4.22 5.96 20.14
CA ASP A 56 -4.18 4.74 19.33
C ASP A 56 -4.24 5.07 17.84
N ILE A 57 -5.13 6.00 17.46
CA ILE A 57 -5.26 6.46 16.08
C ILE A 57 -3.98 7.17 15.64
N ASP A 58 -3.47 8.09 16.47
CA ASP A 58 -2.24 8.86 16.20
C ASP A 58 -0.99 7.98 16.07
N PHE A 59 -0.99 6.78 16.65
CA PHE A 59 0.11 5.82 16.54
C PHE A 59 0.19 5.13 15.16
N ILE A 60 -0.91 5.03 14.41
CA ILE A 60 -0.96 4.25 13.17
C ILE A 60 -0.37 5.08 12.02
N ARG A 61 0.72 4.59 11.41
CA ARG A 61 1.34 5.24 10.25
C ARG A 61 2.03 4.26 9.32
N LYS A 62 1.98 4.50 8.01
CA LYS A 62 2.72 3.71 6.99
C LYS A 62 4.23 3.81 7.17
N GLY A 63 4.92 2.77 6.72
CA GLY A 63 6.38 2.75 6.62
C GLY A 63 7.11 2.53 7.93
N LEU A 64 6.45 1.94 8.93
CA LEU A 64 7.06 1.52 10.19
C LEU A 64 7.53 0.07 10.11
N PHE A 65 8.59 -0.26 10.84
CA PHE A 65 9.22 -1.59 10.84
C PHE A 65 9.22 -2.19 12.23
N MET A 66 8.81 -3.44 12.38
CA MET A 66 8.80 -4.12 13.67
C MET A 66 10.09 -4.93 13.88
N ASP A 67 10.89 -4.59 14.88
CA ASP A 67 11.99 -5.44 15.36
C ASP A 67 11.42 -6.49 16.32
N PHE A 68 11.25 -7.71 15.81
CA PHE A 68 10.63 -8.79 16.57
C PHE A 68 11.44 -9.25 17.77
N ASP A 69 12.77 -9.12 17.72
CA ASP A 69 13.64 -9.57 18.81
C ASP A 69 13.57 -8.60 20.01
N ARG A 70 13.39 -7.31 19.75
CA ARG A 70 13.35 -6.27 20.80
C ARG A 70 11.97 -5.75 21.14
N GLY A 71 10.91 -6.16 20.43
CA GLY A 71 9.56 -5.63 20.65
C GLY A 71 9.42 -4.17 20.26
N ASN A 72 10.25 -3.70 19.32
CA ASN A 72 10.31 -2.29 18.96
C ASN A 72 9.65 -2.02 17.62
N ILE A 73 9.16 -0.80 17.43
CA ILE A 73 8.69 -0.29 16.15
C ILE A 73 9.58 0.88 15.74
N LEU A 74 10.08 0.84 14.51
CA LEU A 74 11.13 1.71 14.01
C LEU A 74 10.63 2.55 12.83
N ASN A 75 10.84 3.86 12.91
CA ASN A 75 10.77 4.77 11.78
C ASN A 75 12.17 4.93 11.18
N ILE A 76 12.35 4.62 9.90
CA ILE A 76 13.68 4.52 9.29
C ILE A 76 13.81 5.50 8.12
N SER A 77 14.97 6.15 8.06
CA SER A 77 15.36 7.05 6.96
C SER A 77 15.70 6.30 5.67
N ALA A 78 15.73 7.04 4.56
CA ALA A 78 16.21 6.57 3.26
C ALA A 78 17.62 5.94 3.28
N LYS A 79 18.45 6.27 4.29
CA LYS A 79 19.83 5.80 4.45
C LYS A 79 19.99 4.75 5.55
N GLY A 80 18.87 4.22 6.05
CA GLY A 80 18.85 3.16 7.05
C GLY A 80 19.14 3.58 8.49
N THR A 81 19.26 4.87 8.77
CA THR A 81 19.31 5.40 10.14
C THR A 81 17.91 5.40 10.74
N ILE A 82 17.78 4.94 11.99
CA ILE A 82 16.56 5.02 12.81
C ILE A 82 16.32 6.49 13.15
N LEU A 83 15.17 7.01 12.72
CA LEU A 83 14.73 8.39 12.93
C LEU A 83 14.04 8.52 14.30
N SER A 84 13.14 7.58 14.60
CA SER A 84 12.45 7.44 15.88
C SER A 84 12.10 5.96 16.10
N ALA A 85 11.86 5.60 17.36
CA ALA A 85 11.50 4.22 17.73
C ALA A 85 10.58 4.21 18.95
N SER A 86 9.70 3.22 19.04
CA SER A 86 8.95 2.89 20.26
C SER A 86 9.30 1.48 20.73
N HIS A 87 9.19 1.25 22.03
CA HIS A 87 9.04 -0.09 22.60
C HIS A 87 7.59 -0.27 23.01
N GLY A 88 6.89 -1.21 22.38
CA GLY A 88 5.43 -1.23 22.43
C GLY A 88 4.84 0.12 22.04
N THR A 89 3.95 0.68 22.86
CA THR A 89 3.34 2.01 22.62
C THR A 89 4.16 3.18 23.20
N LYS A 90 5.29 2.91 23.86
CA LYS A 90 6.12 3.94 24.50
C LYS A 90 7.22 4.42 23.56
N MET A 91 7.24 5.72 23.24
CA MET A 91 8.34 6.34 22.50
C MET A 91 9.67 6.22 23.25
N LEU A 92 10.72 5.81 22.55
CA LEU A 92 12.09 5.74 23.05
C LEU A 92 12.79 7.09 22.86
N ASN A 93 13.57 7.49 23.86
CA ASN A 93 14.46 8.63 23.72
C ASN A 93 15.74 8.22 22.96
N LYS A 94 16.48 9.22 22.49
CA LYS A 94 17.69 9.00 21.68
C LYS A 94 18.74 8.12 22.36
N ASN A 95 18.94 8.25 23.67
CA ASN A 95 19.91 7.43 24.39
C ASN A 95 19.45 5.97 24.45
N GLU A 96 18.16 5.71 24.70
CA GLU A 96 17.60 4.35 24.66
C GLU A 96 17.79 3.72 23.26
N ILE A 97 17.61 4.48 22.19
CA ILE A 97 17.86 4.00 20.81
C ILE A 97 19.34 3.67 20.61
N ILE A 98 20.25 4.53 21.06
CA ILE A 98 21.70 4.31 20.97
C ILE A 98 22.12 3.07 21.77
N ASP A 99 21.55 2.86 22.94
CA ASP A 99 21.85 1.69 23.78
C ASP A 99 21.39 0.39 23.10
N LEU A 100 20.27 0.43 22.38
CA LEU A 100 19.68 -0.74 21.72
C LEU A 100 20.29 -1.06 20.33
N TYR A 101 20.64 -0.02 19.57
CA TYR A 101 21.02 -0.11 18.15
C TYR A 101 22.41 0.48 17.83
N GLY A 102 23.16 0.86 18.86
CA GLY A 102 24.49 1.44 18.74
C GLY A 102 24.49 2.93 18.36
N PRO A 103 25.67 3.57 18.38
CA PRO A 103 25.82 5.02 18.20
C PRO A 103 25.41 5.52 16.80
N GLU A 104 25.41 4.64 15.80
CA GLU A 104 24.92 4.97 14.46
C GLU A 104 23.39 4.94 14.35
N MET A 105 22.69 4.47 15.38
CA MET A 105 21.24 4.24 15.38
C MET A 105 20.83 3.43 14.15
N ARG A 106 21.52 2.31 13.93
CA ARG A 106 21.34 1.43 12.77
C ARG A 106 20.99 0.02 13.20
N TRP A 107 20.13 -0.61 12.43
CA TRP A 107 19.67 -1.97 12.67
C TRP A 107 19.98 -2.83 11.44
N SER A 108 20.76 -3.90 11.61
CA SER A 108 21.36 -4.64 10.48
C SER A 108 20.37 -5.14 9.42
N PRO A 109 19.13 -5.57 9.73
CA PRO A 109 18.17 -6.00 8.70
C PRO A 109 17.76 -4.87 7.75
N VAL A 110 17.90 -3.60 8.18
CA VAL A 110 17.66 -2.42 7.34
C VAL A 110 18.68 -2.33 6.20
N ASP A 111 19.91 -2.81 6.36
CA ASP A 111 20.92 -2.70 5.30
C ASP A 111 20.53 -3.48 4.04
N LEU A 112 19.87 -4.64 4.22
CA LEU A 112 19.33 -5.41 3.10
C LEU A 112 18.17 -4.67 2.44
N LEU A 113 17.28 -4.10 3.25
CA LEU A 113 16.13 -3.32 2.79
C LEU A 113 16.53 -2.08 1.99
N ILE A 114 17.54 -1.34 2.43
CA ILE A 114 18.00 -0.14 1.74
C ILE A 114 18.62 -0.50 0.39
N LYS A 115 19.33 -1.63 0.30
CA LYS A 115 19.94 -2.14 -0.94
C LYS A 115 18.91 -2.68 -1.93
N ASP A 116 17.96 -3.47 -1.44
CA ASP A 116 16.84 -4.00 -2.23
C ASP A 116 15.55 -3.86 -1.43
N LYS A 117 14.73 -2.87 -1.80
CA LYS A 117 13.46 -2.63 -1.10
C LYS A 117 12.46 -3.78 -1.28
N LEU A 118 12.67 -4.67 -2.26
CA LEU A 118 11.88 -5.89 -2.43
C LEU A 118 12.25 -6.98 -1.43
N ALA A 119 13.37 -6.85 -0.71
CA ALA A 119 13.79 -7.80 0.31
C ALA A 119 12.75 -7.94 1.45
N ILE A 120 11.93 -6.89 1.69
CA ILE A 120 10.77 -6.93 2.61
C ILE A 120 9.85 -8.11 2.30
N ASN A 121 9.68 -8.46 1.02
CA ASN A 121 8.72 -9.46 0.58
C ASN A 121 9.34 -10.85 0.35
N ARG A 122 10.68 -10.93 0.28
CA ARG A 122 11.39 -12.14 -0.18
C ARG A 122 12.15 -12.85 0.94
N SER A 123 12.84 -12.09 1.78
CA SER A 123 13.89 -12.64 2.65
C SER A 123 13.80 -12.17 4.09
N ILE A 124 13.29 -10.96 4.30
CA ILE A 124 13.12 -10.34 5.61
C ILE A 124 11.83 -10.76 6.38
N PRO A 125 10.68 -11.08 5.74
CA PRO A 125 9.41 -11.25 6.47
C PRO A 125 9.33 -12.55 7.27
N THR A 126 10.37 -13.39 7.25
CA THR A 126 10.33 -14.75 7.80
C THR A 126 11.03 -14.93 9.15
N ALA A 127 11.79 -13.95 9.68
CA ALA A 127 12.44 -14.12 10.98
C ALA A 127 12.68 -12.87 11.85
N GLU A 128 12.79 -11.66 11.26
CA GLU A 128 13.35 -10.51 12.00
C GLU A 128 12.48 -9.23 11.96
N THR A 129 11.76 -8.94 10.86
CA THR A 129 10.85 -7.79 10.79
C THR A 129 9.76 -7.94 9.74
N TYR A 130 8.75 -7.10 9.86
CA TYR A 130 7.74 -6.83 8.84
C TYR A 130 7.36 -5.35 8.83
N SER A 131 6.82 -4.85 7.71
CA SER A 131 6.25 -3.51 7.58
C SER A 131 4.89 -3.60 6.93
N PHE A 132 3.87 -3.02 7.58
CA PHE A 132 2.54 -2.85 7.01
C PHE A 132 2.54 -1.60 6.14
N LEU A 133 2.32 -1.78 4.85
CA LEU A 133 2.45 -0.72 3.84
C LEU A 133 1.11 -0.27 3.25
N ASP A 134 0.03 -0.98 3.53
CA ASP A 134 -1.29 -0.73 2.96
C ASP A 134 -2.33 -0.49 4.06
N PHE A 135 -3.39 0.25 3.73
CA PHE A 135 -4.45 0.55 4.69
C PHE A 135 -5.31 -0.66 5.09
N THR A 136 -5.15 -1.78 4.37
CA THR A 136 -5.88 -3.03 4.59
C THR A 136 -5.43 -3.75 5.87
N ASP A 137 -4.19 -3.57 6.32
CA ASP A 137 -3.67 -4.30 7.48
C ASP A 137 -2.92 -3.42 8.48
N ILE A 138 -2.72 -2.14 8.17
CA ILE A 138 -1.93 -1.25 9.01
C ILE A 138 -2.34 -1.14 10.49
N PRO A 139 -3.62 -1.28 10.91
CA PRO A 139 -3.97 -1.26 12.33
C PRO A 139 -3.30 -2.39 13.13
N ALA A 140 -2.81 -3.45 12.47
CA ALA A 140 -2.02 -4.50 13.09
C ALA A 140 -0.72 -3.99 13.73
N ILE A 141 -0.16 -2.84 13.30
CA ILE A 141 1.03 -2.25 13.92
C ILE A 141 0.77 -1.82 15.37
N LEU A 142 -0.38 -1.20 15.62
CA LEU A 142 -0.82 -0.82 16.95
C LEU A 142 -1.13 -2.05 17.80
N VAL A 143 -1.78 -3.05 17.21
CA VAL A 143 -2.08 -4.32 17.90
C VAL A 143 -0.79 -5.02 18.33
N TYR A 144 0.24 -5.04 17.48
CA TYR A 144 1.57 -5.51 17.85
C TYR A 144 2.13 -4.72 19.03
N ALA A 145 2.15 -3.38 18.94
CA ALA A 145 2.65 -2.50 19.99
C ALA A 145 1.99 -2.76 21.35
N LYS A 146 0.65 -2.85 21.39
CA LYS A 146 -0.10 -3.11 22.62
C LYS A 146 0.14 -4.49 23.20
N ILE A 147 0.41 -5.49 22.36
CA ILE A 147 0.78 -6.82 22.88
C ILE A 147 2.17 -6.76 23.52
N ILE A 148 3.12 -6.00 22.98
CA ILE A 148 4.42 -5.81 23.63
C ILE A 148 4.25 -5.23 25.03
N ASP A 149 3.40 -4.21 25.19
CA ASP A 149 3.09 -3.64 26.51
C ASP A 149 2.56 -4.72 27.49
N LEU A 150 1.63 -5.58 27.02
CA LEU A 150 1.09 -6.68 27.84
C LEU A 150 2.13 -7.77 28.17
N VAL A 151 3.11 -8.01 27.29
CA VAL A 151 4.22 -8.94 27.52
C VAL A 151 5.15 -8.39 28.62
N ASP A 152 5.38 -7.07 28.60
CA ASP A 152 6.16 -6.36 29.61
C ASP A 152 5.46 -6.36 30.98
N GLU A 153 4.15 -6.10 31.04
CA GLU A 153 3.35 -6.20 32.27
C GLU A 153 3.45 -7.56 32.95
N GLN A 154 3.61 -8.63 32.16
CA GLN A 154 3.76 -10.01 32.62
C GLN A 154 5.22 -10.39 32.94
N ASN A 155 6.18 -9.49 32.74
CA ASN A 155 7.62 -9.72 32.91
C ASN A 155 8.16 -10.91 32.10
N ILE A 156 7.55 -11.25 30.96
CA ILE A 156 7.98 -12.38 30.11
C ILE A 156 9.26 -12.02 29.34
N LYS A 157 9.34 -10.79 28.80
CA LYS A 157 10.48 -10.24 28.04
C LYS A 157 10.95 -11.12 26.87
N ASP A 158 10.02 -11.87 26.27
CA ASP A 158 10.19 -12.60 25.02
C ASP A 158 9.15 -12.10 24.01
N TYR A 159 9.61 -11.29 23.06
CA TYR A 159 8.76 -10.55 22.13
C TYR A 159 8.57 -11.27 20.80
N LYS A 160 9.49 -12.16 20.43
CA LYS A 160 9.54 -12.79 19.11
C LYS A 160 8.25 -13.56 18.75
N PRO A 161 7.62 -14.31 19.69
CA PRO A 161 6.36 -15.01 19.40
C PRO A 161 5.20 -14.09 19.05
N VAL A 162 5.21 -12.82 19.48
CA VAL A 162 4.11 -11.86 19.26
C VAL A 162 3.81 -11.69 17.78
N TRP A 163 4.84 -11.63 16.94
CA TRP A 163 4.65 -11.51 15.49
C TRP A 163 3.78 -12.64 14.93
N SER A 164 4.07 -13.89 15.31
CA SER A 164 3.33 -15.06 14.85
C SER A 164 1.84 -15.02 15.25
N HIS A 165 1.54 -14.39 16.39
CA HIS A 165 0.17 -14.21 16.85
C HIS A 165 -0.56 -13.13 16.06
N VAL A 166 0.08 -11.98 15.85
CA VAL A 166 -0.49 -10.84 15.10
C VAL A 166 -0.71 -11.23 13.64
N ILE A 167 0.30 -11.78 12.97
CA ILE A 167 0.16 -12.19 11.56
C ILE A 167 -0.86 -13.32 11.41
N GLY A 168 -0.97 -14.22 12.39
CA GLY A 168 -2.03 -15.23 12.42
C GLY A 168 -3.44 -14.63 12.47
N ALA A 169 -3.62 -13.51 13.21
CA ALA A 169 -4.89 -12.78 13.25
C ALA A 169 -5.21 -12.10 11.90
N VAL A 170 -4.21 -11.47 11.27
CA VAL A 170 -4.35 -10.86 9.93
C VAL A 170 -4.70 -11.91 8.87
N ILE A 171 -4.02 -13.06 8.87
CA ILE A 171 -4.32 -14.17 7.96
C ILE A 171 -5.74 -14.68 8.18
N ASP A 172 -6.17 -14.86 9.43
CA ASP A 172 -7.53 -15.31 9.73
C ASP A 172 -8.60 -14.29 9.30
N MET A 173 -8.32 -12.99 9.45
CA MET A 173 -9.19 -11.89 9.04
C MET A 173 -9.59 -11.99 7.56
N TYR A 174 -8.66 -12.35 6.68
CA TYR A 174 -8.90 -12.43 5.24
C TYR A 174 -9.34 -13.81 4.73
N ARG A 175 -9.61 -14.77 5.61
CA ARG A 175 -10.29 -15.99 5.19
C ARG A 175 -11.69 -15.69 4.71
N LEU A 176 -12.12 -16.35 3.62
CA LEU A 176 -13.43 -16.12 3.00
C LEU A 176 -14.62 -16.33 3.95
N ASP A 177 -14.46 -17.19 4.96
CA ASP A 177 -15.49 -17.52 5.95
C ASP A 177 -15.36 -16.76 7.28
N SER A 178 -14.42 -15.81 7.38
CA SER A 178 -14.19 -15.02 8.59
C SER A 178 -15.37 -14.11 8.92
N GLU A 179 -15.54 -13.78 10.19
CA GLU A 179 -16.55 -12.79 10.61
C GLU A 179 -16.21 -11.39 10.08
N PHE A 180 -14.93 -11.10 9.82
CA PHE A 180 -14.50 -9.85 9.19
C PHE A 180 -15.08 -9.73 7.78
N ILE A 181 -14.86 -10.72 6.91
CA ILE A 181 -15.36 -10.70 5.53
C ILE A 181 -16.89 -10.63 5.50
N LYS A 182 -17.57 -11.38 6.37
CA LYS A 182 -19.04 -11.32 6.49
C LYS A 182 -19.52 -9.92 6.89
N THR A 183 -18.92 -9.33 7.91
CA THR A 183 -19.29 -7.99 8.41
C THR A 183 -19.01 -6.92 7.37
N PHE A 184 -17.85 -6.99 6.72
CA PHE A 184 -17.45 -6.06 5.66
C PHE A 184 -18.41 -6.13 4.48
N HIS A 185 -18.74 -7.33 3.98
CA HIS A 185 -19.68 -7.49 2.86
C HIS A 185 -21.12 -7.08 3.22
N ALA A 186 -21.59 -7.38 4.43
CA ALA A 186 -22.93 -7.01 4.87
C ALA A 186 -23.12 -5.48 4.94
N ASN A 187 -22.04 -4.74 5.22
CA ASN A 187 -22.07 -3.30 5.44
C ASN A 187 -21.07 -2.55 4.53
N VAL A 188 -20.86 -3.03 3.29
CA VAL A 188 -19.80 -2.52 2.40
C VAL A 188 -19.87 -1.00 2.17
N SER A 189 -21.06 -0.39 2.22
CA SER A 189 -21.25 1.05 2.10
C SER A 189 -20.67 1.88 3.24
N GLU A 190 -20.40 1.28 4.38
CA GLU A 190 -19.74 1.94 5.50
C GLU A 190 -18.23 2.02 5.31
N TYR A 191 -17.65 1.13 4.49
CA TYR A 191 -16.21 0.94 4.34
C TYR A 191 -15.68 1.36 2.97
N VAL A 192 -16.52 1.39 1.93
CA VAL A 192 -16.10 1.61 0.54
C VAL A 192 -16.89 2.74 -0.08
N TYR A 193 -16.19 3.69 -0.70
CA TYR A 193 -16.81 4.76 -1.46
C TYR A 193 -17.13 4.32 -2.89
N LYS A 194 -18.31 4.72 -3.37
CA LYS A 194 -18.66 4.56 -4.79
C LYS A 194 -17.88 5.57 -5.63
N CYS A 195 -17.50 5.16 -6.84
CA CYS A 195 -16.97 6.08 -7.83
C CYS A 195 -18.06 7.07 -8.25
N ASN A 196 -17.75 8.37 -8.21
CA ASN A 196 -18.66 9.40 -8.68
C ASN A 196 -18.65 9.51 -10.21
N GLU A 197 -19.60 10.26 -10.78
CA GLU A 197 -19.72 10.42 -12.24
C GLU A 197 -18.46 11.02 -12.88
N GLU A 198 -17.76 11.91 -12.17
CA GLU A 198 -16.51 12.51 -12.64
C GLU A 198 -15.43 11.44 -12.85
N MET A 199 -15.30 10.51 -11.91
CA MET A 199 -14.37 9.38 -11.97
C MET A 199 -14.73 8.44 -13.14
N ILE A 200 -16.01 8.07 -13.26
CA ILE A 200 -16.49 7.20 -14.36
C ILE A 200 -16.23 7.85 -15.73
N GLY A 201 -16.55 9.14 -15.88
CA GLY A 201 -16.29 9.87 -17.12
C GLY A 201 -14.80 9.99 -17.44
N TRP A 202 -13.92 10.08 -16.43
CA TRP A 202 -12.47 10.07 -16.66
C TRP A 202 -11.96 8.71 -17.13
N LEU A 203 -12.44 7.60 -16.58
CA LEU A 203 -12.10 6.26 -17.05
C LEU A 203 -12.50 6.07 -18.52
N GLN A 204 -13.69 6.56 -18.91
CA GLN A 204 -14.13 6.54 -20.30
C GLN A 204 -13.20 7.34 -21.22
N ARG A 205 -12.85 8.59 -20.85
CA ARG A 205 -11.90 9.42 -21.61
C ARG A 205 -10.52 8.77 -21.71
N LEU A 206 -10.03 8.14 -20.64
CA LEU A 206 -8.77 7.40 -20.67
C LEU A 206 -8.83 6.21 -21.62
N LYS A 207 -9.93 5.45 -21.58
CA LYS A 207 -10.15 4.30 -22.47
C LYS A 207 -10.20 4.74 -23.93
N GLU A 208 -10.79 5.88 -24.25
CA GLU A 208 -10.80 6.42 -25.62
C GLU A 208 -9.40 6.87 -26.09
N HIS A 209 -8.57 7.36 -25.16
CA HIS A 209 -7.24 7.90 -25.47
C HIS A 209 -6.14 6.85 -25.56
N CYS A 210 -6.16 5.83 -24.71
CA CYS A 210 -5.07 4.86 -24.56
C CYS A 210 -5.55 3.48 -24.14
N ARG A 211 -4.64 2.51 -24.11
CA ARG A 211 -4.91 1.18 -23.57
C ARG A 211 -5.06 1.24 -22.05
N LEU A 212 -6.29 1.42 -21.58
CA LEU A 212 -6.63 1.38 -20.16
C LEU A 212 -6.69 -0.06 -19.62
N MET A 213 -5.89 -0.35 -18.60
CA MET A 213 -5.76 -1.67 -17.97
C MET A 213 -6.02 -1.58 -16.47
N LEU A 214 -6.69 -2.57 -15.90
CA LEU A 214 -6.80 -2.79 -14.46
C LEU A 214 -5.96 -4.01 -14.07
N ILE A 215 -5.01 -3.86 -13.16
CA ILE A 215 -4.08 -4.92 -12.74
C ILE A 215 -4.01 -4.94 -11.22
N SER A 216 -4.57 -5.98 -10.59
CA SER A 216 -4.60 -6.11 -9.14
C SER A 216 -4.29 -7.53 -8.67
N SER A 217 -3.78 -7.62 -7.43
CA SER A 217 -3.49 -8.88 -6.76
C SER A 217 -4.71 -9.47 -6.03
N ALA A 218 -5.87 -8.78 -6.06
CA ALA A 218 -7.10 -9.28 -5.49
C ALA A 218 -7.57 -10.57 -6.18
N THR A 219 -8.30 -11.39 -5.44
CA THR A 219 -8.97 -12.57 -6.01
C THR A 219 -10.07 -12.15 -6.99
N PRO A 220 -10.42 -12.99 -7.99
CA PRO A 220 -11.51 -12.70 -8.91
C PRO A 220 -12.83 -12.36 -8.19
N GLN A 221 -13.12 -13.06 -7.08
CA GLN A 221 -14.33 -12.89 -6.30
C GLN A 221 -14.36 -11.51 -5.61
N THR A 222 -13.28 -11.15 -4.92
CA THR A 222 -13.15 -9.85 -4.24
C THR A 222 -13.19 -8.70 -5.23
N MET A 223 -12.41 -8.79 -6.32
CA MET A 223 -12.38 -7.76 -7.36
C MET A 223 -13.76 -7.55 -7.96
N ASN A 224 -14.43 -8.62 -8.39
CA ASN A 224 -15.75 -8.50 -9.01
C ASN A 224 -16.81 -7.94 -8.04
N TYR A 225 -16.79 -8.35 -6.77
CA TYR A 225 -17.72 -7.83 -5.77
C TYR A 225 -17.54 -6.32 -5.55
N LEU A 226 -16.30 -5.88 -5.28
CA LEU A 226 -16.00 -4.47 -5.02
C LEU A 226 -16.19 -3.62 -6.27
N ALA A 227 -15.80 -4.11 -7.45
CA ALA A 227 -15.94 -3.36 -8.70
C ALA A 227 -17.42 -3.16 -9.05
N LYS A 228 -18.28 -4.18 -8.85
CA LYS A 228 -19.73 -4.04 -8.99
C LYS A 228 -20.32 -3.01 -8.03
N TYR A 229 -19.83 -2.96 -6.80
CA TYR A 229 -20.27 -1.98 -5.82
C TYR A 229 -19.84 -0.55 -6.20
N CYS A 230 -18.56 -0.37 -6.59
CA CYS A 230 -17.95 0.94 -6.81
C CYS A 230 -18.27 1.54 -8.18
N LEU A 231 -18.21 0.73 -9.23
CA LEU A 231 -18.28 1.14 -10.64
C LEU A 231 -19.59 0.72 -11.32
N GLY A 232 -20.35 -0.20 -10.70
CA GLY A 232 -21.60 -0.74 -11.23
C GLY A 232 -21.46 -2.08 -11.97
N GLN A 233 -22.58 -2.64 -12.42
CA GLN A 233 -22.65 -4.02 -12.92
C GLN A 233 -21.79 -4.28 -14.17
N ASN A 234 -21.60 -3.26 -15.00
CA ASN A 234 -20.88 -3.36 -16.28
C ASN A 234 -19.42 -2.86 -16.18
N TRP A 235 -18.83 -2.87 -14.99
CA TRP A 235 -17.49 -2.32 -14.74
C TRP A 235 -16.42 -2.89 -15.67
N GLU A 236 -16.51 -4.17 -16.07
CA GLU A 236 -15.52 -4.80 -16.95
C GLU A 236 -15.39 -4.05 -18.29
N SER A 237 -16.49 -3.47 -18.78
CA SER A 237 -16.52 -2.69 -20.01
C SER A 237 -15.78 -1.36 -19.94
N MET A 238 -15.35 -0.93 -18.74
CA MET A 238 -14.57 0.29 -18.55
C MET A 238 -13.08 0.10 -18.85
N PHE A 239 -12.62 -1.15 -18.99
CA PHE A 239 -11.22 -1.47 -19.23
C PHE A 239 -11.07 -2.19 -20.57
N HIS A 240 -9.86 -2.16 -21.13
CA HIS A 240 -9.50 -3.06 -22.23
C HIS A 240 -8.93 -4.36 -21.70
N THR A 241 -8.09 -4.26 -20.67
CA THR A 241 -7.42 -5.38 -20.02
C THR A 241 -7.79 -5.40 -18.55
N ILE A 242 -8.14 -6.57 -18.04
CA ILE A 242 -8.33 -6.81 -16.60
C ILE A 242 -7.42 -7.98 -16.23
N ILE A 243 -6.61 -7.81 -15.21
CA ILE A 243 -5.73 -8.83 -14.66
C ILE A 243 -5.99 -8.90 -13.15
N ASP A 244 -6.58 -10.01 -12.71
CA ASP A 244 -6.67 -10.34 -11.28
C ASP A 244 -5.54 -11.27 -10.85
N SER A 245 -5.39 -11.46 -9.54
CA SER A 245 -4.39 -12.37 -8.97
C SER A 245 -2.97 -12.12 -9.52
N ALA A 246 -2.64 -10.87 -9.87
CA ALA A 246 -1.39 -10.53 -10.55
C ALA A 246 -0.15 -10.95 -9.75
N GLY A 247 -0.26 -11.01 -8.41
CA GLY A 247 0.81 -11.44 -7.53
C GLY A 247 1.95 -10.42 -7.50
N LYS A 248 1.62 -9.13 -7.43
CA LYS A 248 2.60 -8.05 -7.26
C LYS A 248 3.44 -8.28 -5.97
N PRO A 249 4.73 -7.93 -5.94
CA PRO A 249 5.50 -7.29 -7.02
C PRO A 249 5.99 -8.26 -8.11
N ASN A 250 5.80 -9.58 -7.95
CA ASN A 250 6.31 -10.59 -8.89
C ASN A 250 5.71 -10.49 -10.29
N PHE A 251 4.54 -9.87 -10.45
CA PHE A 251 4.02 -9.51 -11.77
C PHE A 251 5.02 -8.67 -12.58
N PHE A 252 5.68 -7.69 -11.96
CA PHE A 252 6.58 -6.76 -12.64
C PHE A 252 7.95 -7.38 -12.94
N ILE A 253 8.50 -8.10 -11.97
CA ILE A 253 9.91 -8.55 -11.96
C ILE A 253 10.07 -10.05 -12.20
N GLY A 254 8.97 -10.79 -12.18
CA GLY A 254 8.92 -12.23 -12.38
C GLY A 254 8.53 -12.62 -13.79
N LYS A 255 8.24 -13.91 -13.98
CA LYS A 255 7.89 -14.53 -15.27
C LYS A 255 6.75 -15.54 -15.14
N ASN A 256 5.79 -15.26 -14.26
CA ASN A 256 4.62 -16.11 -14.12
C ASN A 256 3.82 -16.11 -15.43
N SER A 257 3.36 -17.29 -15.84
CA SER A 257 2.52 -17.41 -17.04
C SER A 257 1.14 -16.78 -16.83
N PHE A 258 0.56 -16.27 -17.91
CA PHE A 258 -0.83 -15.82 -17.93
C PHE A 258 -1.78 -17.00 -17.84
N LYS A 259 -2.94 -16.78 -17.21
CA LYS A 259 -4.06 -17.73 -17.21
C LYS A 259 -5.34 -17.07 -17.72
N ASN A 260 -6.23 -17.88 -18.28
CA ASN A 260 -7.61 -17.45 -18.57
C ASN A 260 -8.51 -17.59 -17.33
N ARG A 261 -9.80 -17.22 -17.45
CA ARG A 261 -10.78 -17.32 -16.36
C ARG A 261 -11.01 -18.74 -15.82
N ASN A 262 -10.70 -19.76 -16.62
CA ASN A 262 -10.82 -21.17 -16.24
C ASN A 262 -9.51 -21.72 -15.64
N ASP A 263 -8.59 -20.84 -15.22
CA ASP A 263 -7.29 -21.17 -14.65
C ASP A 263 -6.35 -21.97 -15.57
N GLN A 264 -6.61 -21.97 -16.88
CA GLN A 264 -5.73 -22.60 -17.86
C GLN A 264 -4.63 -21.61 -18.26
N GLU A 265 -3.40 -22.11 -18.29
CA GLU A 265 -2.25 -21.35 -18.78
C GLU A 265 -2.41 -21.00 -20.26
N ILE A 266 -2.08 -19.76 -20.62
CA ILE A 266 -2.20 -19.24 -21.98
C ILE A 266 -0.98 -18.42 -22.35
N VAL A 267 -0.69 -18.37 -23.65
CA VAL A 267 0.19 -17.36 -24.23
C VAL A 267 -0.66 -16.11 -24.50
N LEU A 268 -0.22 -14.96 -23.99
CA LEU A 268 -0.92 -13.70 -24.22
C LEU A 268 -0.80 -13.29 -25.70
N LYS A 269 -1.93 -13.32 -26.42
CA LYS A 269 -1.99 -12.96 -27.85
C LYS A 269 -2.44 -11.53 -28.09
N THR A 270 -3.19 -10.97 -27.15
CA THR A 270 -3.71 -9.61 -27.22
C THR A 270 -3.75 -9.00 -25.82
N CYS A 271 -3.66 -7.67 -25.74
CA CYS A 271 -3.89 -6.91 -24.51
C CYS A 271 -5.38 -6.52 -24.35
N CYS A 272 -6.31 -7.32 -24.86
CA CYS A 272 -7.75 -7.10 -24.73
C CYS A 272 -8.42 -8.34 -24.15
N GLY A 273 -8.98 -8.20 -22.95
CA GLY A 273 -9.68 -9.29 -22.28
C GLY A 273 -9.42 -9.34 -20.79
N TYR A 274 -9.83 -10.46 -20.20
CA TYR A 274 -9.71 -10.72 -18.79
C TYR A 274 -8.76 -11.89 -18.56
N TYR A 275 -7.75 -11.67 -17.73
CA TYR A 275 -6.67 -12.60 -17.46
C TYR A 275 -6.43 -12.74 -15.95
N LYS A 276 -5.68 -13.78 -15.58
CA LYS A 276 -5.19 -14.00 -14.22
C LYS A 276 -3.68 -14.17 -14.23
N ASN A 277 -3.01 -13.78 -13.15
CA ASN A 277 -1.55 -13.87 -13.00
C ASN A 277 -0.82 -13.14 -14.14
N GLY A 278 0.15 -13.79 -14.79
CA GLY A 278 0.95 -13.21 -15.85
C GLY A 278 2.18 -12.45 -15.34
N ASN A 279 2.79 -11.73 -16.27
CA ASN A 279 3.95 -10.90 -16.01
C ASN A 279 3.96 -9.67 -16.93
N TRP A 280 4.66 -8.62 -16.50
CA TRP A 280 4.76 -7.36 -17.22
C TRP A 280 5.45 -7.49 -18.58
N GLN A 281 6.49 -8.32 -18.68
CA GLN A 281 7.26 -8.47 -19.91
C GLN A 281 6.39 -8.96 -21.06
N ASP A 282 5.65 -10.05 -20.87
CA ASP A 282 4.75 -10.59 -21.89
C ASP A 282 3.60 -9.63 -22.24
N LEU A 283 3.09 -8.89 -21.24
CA LEU A 283 2.07 -7.86 -21.45
C LEU A 283 2.60 -6.71 -22.32
N HIS A 284 3.78 -6.18 -21.97
CA HIS A 284 4.44 -5.09 -22.68
C HIS A 284 4.86 -5.48 -24.09
N ASP A 285 5.40 -6.69 -24.28
CA ASP A 285 5.79 -7.21 -25.59
C ASP A 285 4.57 -7.41 -26.50
N THR A 286 3.45 -7.89 -25.94
CA THR A 286 2.20 -8.05 -26.68
C THR A 286 1.64 -6.70 -27.10
N LEU A 287 1.61 -5.72 -26.19
CA LEU A 287 1.15 -4.37 -26.51
C LEU A 287 2.05 -3.70 -27.56
N SER A 288 3.36 -3.82 -27.41
CA SER A 288 4.33 -3.25 -28.35
C SER A 288 4.20 -3.86 -29.75
N ARG A 289 3.89 -5.16 -29.83
CA ARG A 289 3.58 -5.85 -31.08
C ARG A 289 2.28 -5.36 -31.72
N GLU A 290 1.23 -5.16 -30.92
CA GLU A 290 -0.04 -4.57 -31.40
C GLU A 290 0.16 -3.15 -31.95
N LEU A 291 1.06 -2.36 -31.34
CA LEU A 291 1.37 -0.99 -31.76
C LEU A 291 2.42 -0.91 -32.89
N GLY A 292 3.13 -2.00 -33.20
CA GLY A 292 4.24 -2.01 -34.15
C GLY A 292 5.49 -1.23 -33.68
N ARG A 293 5.55 -0.83 -32.40
CA ARG A 293 6.67 -0.11 -31.78
C ARG A 293 6.67 -0.32 -30.26
N PRO A 294 7.79 -0.05 -29.55
CA PRO A 294 7.80 -0.07 -28.08
C PRO A 294 6.70 0.81 -27.49
N ALA A 295 5.87 0.23 -26.63
CA ALA A 295 4.81 0.92 -25.92
C ALA A 295 5.39 1.74 -24.75
N LYS A 296 4.87 2.96 -24.56
CA LYS A 296 5.14 3.77 -23.38
C LYS A 296 4.00 3.64 -22.39
N CYS A 297 4.28 3.08 -21.22
CA CYS A 297 3.26 2.75 -20.23
C CYS A 297 3.49 3.49 -18.90
N VAL A 298 2.41 3.69 -18.15
CA VAL A 298 2.45 4.14 -16.75
C VAL A 298 1.62 3.21 -15.87
N TYR A 299 2.17 2.83 -14.72
CA TYR A 299 1.43 2.17 -13.65
C TYR A 299 1.08 3.18 -12.56
N ILE A 300 -0.16 3.16 -12.09
CA ILE A 300 -0.66 4.04 -11.03
C ILE A 300 -1.17 3.15 -9.90
N GLY A 301 -0.59 3.27 -8.70
CA GLY A 301 -0.98 2.48 -7.53
C GLY A 301 -0.54 3.09 -6.21
N ASP A 302 -1.00 2.55 -5.09
CA ASP A 302 -0.78 3.08 -3.74
C ASP A 302 0.31 2.36 -2.95
N ASN A 303 0.52 1.05 -3.18
CA ASN A 303 1.55 0.32 -2.44
C ASN A 303 2.94 0.74 -2.93
N LEU A 304 3.67 1.47 -2.11
CA LEU A 304 4.92 2.10 -2.52
C LEU A 304 6.03 1.09 -2.89
N ILE A 305 5.97 -0.15 -2.41
CA ILE A 305 6.93 -1.18 -2.81
C ILE A 305 6.44 -1.92 -4.06
N HIS A 306 5.17 -2.34 -4.06
CA HIS A 306 4.62 -3.22 -5.09
C HIS A 306 4.25 -2.46 -6.36
N ASP A 307 3.82 -1.21 -6.23
CA ASP A 307 3.21 -0.40 -7.30
C ASP A 307 4.06 0.79 -7.73
N VAL A 308 5.10 1.11 -6.95
CA VAL A 308 6.00 2.23 -7.25
C VAL A 308 7.42 1.75 -7.42
N TYR A 309 8.02 1.16 -6.38
CA TYR A 309 9.41 0.71 -6.45
C TYR A 309 9.59 -0.40 -7.49
N ALA A 310 8.85 -1.51 -7.41
CA ALA A 310 8.93 -2.63 -8.35
C ALA A 310 8.81 -2.20 -9.84
N PRO A 311 7.76 -1.48 -10.26
CA PRO A 311 7.65 -1.03 -11.64
C PRO A 311 8.71 0.00 -12.02
N SER A 312 9.21 0.83 -11.10
CA SER A 312 10.28 1.80 -11.41
C SER A 312 11.62 1.15 -11.80
N LEU A 313 11.81 -0.14 -11.49
CA LEU A 313 12.99 -0.91 -11.92
C LEU A 313 12.93 -1.27 -13.40
N ILE A 314 11.78 -1.05 -14.06
CA ILE A 314 11.53 -1.42 -15.45
C ILE A 314 11.64 -0.17 -16.31
N SER A 315 12.64 -0.13 -17.20
CA SER A 315 12.91 1.03 -18.06
C SER A 315 11.75 1.47 -18.96
N THR A 316 10.83 0.56 -19.29
CA THR A 316 9.67 0.81 -20.16
C THR A 316 8.40 1.20 -19.43
N LEU A 317 8.44 1.27 -18.09
CA LEU A 317 7.28 1.54 -17.25
C LEU A 317 7.57 2.70 -16.30
N ASP A 318 6.82 3.78 -16.47
CA ASP A 318 6.79 4.84 -15.47
C ASP A 318 5.83 4.44 -14.34
N SER A 319 6.07 4.92 -13.12
CA SER A 319 5.15 4.75 -12.00
C SER A 319 4.65 6.09 -11.45
N VAL A 320 3.41 6.09 -10.98
CA VAL A 320 2.76 7.21 -10.29
C VAL A 320 2.19 6.67 -8.99
N SER A 321 2.50 7.34 -7.89
CA SER A 321 2.03 6.95 -6.56
C SER A 321 0.71 7.63 -6.21
N ILE A 322 -0.21 6.85 -5.64
CA ILE A 322 -1.37 7.33 -4.91
C ILE A 322 -1.03 7.33 -3.42
N VAL A 323 -0.98 8.51 -2.79
CA VAL A 323 -0.63 8.65 -1.38
C VAL A 323 -1.57 9.65 -0.72
N GLU A 324 -2.63 9.15 -0.09
CA GLU A 324 -3.66 9.95 0.61
C GLU A 324 -3.03 10.84 1.69
N GLU A 325 -1.99 10.35 2.36
CA GLU A 325 -1.22 11.05 3.38
C GLU A 325 -0.64 12.37 2.84
N ALA A 326 -0.32 12.46 1.55
CA ALA A 326 0.21 13.70 0.97
C ALA A 326 -0.79 14.85 1.08
N GLN A 327 -2.09 14.58 0.95
CA GLN A 327 -3.11 15.60 1.16
C GLN A 327 -3.29 15.90 2.66
N ALA A 328 -3.29 14.87 3.50
CA ALA A 328 -3.45 15.05 4.94
C ALA A 328 -2.30 15.88 5.56
N GLU A 329 -1.07 15.68 5.09
CA GLU A 329 0.12 16.43 5.49
C GLU A 329 0.27 17.80 4.78
N GLY A 330 -0.70 18.20 3.95
CA GLY A 330 -0.77 19.55 3.39
C GLY A 330 0.07 19.78 2.12
N TYR A 331 0.56 18.74 1.45
CA TYR A 331 1.21 18.88 0.13
C TYR A 331 0.21 19.19 -0.99
N PHE A 332 -1.08 19.00 -0.74
CA PHE A 332 -2.17 19.31 -1.65
C PHE A 332 -3.23 20.18 -0.96
N THR A 333 -3.94 20.99 -1.74
CA THR A 333 -5.00 21.87 -1.22
C THR A 333 -6.21 21.08 -0.73
N GLY A 334 -6.81 21.52 0.38
CA GLY A 334 -8.01 20.92 0.98
C GLY A 334 -7.68 19.81 1.98
N LEU A 335 -8.56 19.63 2.96
CA LEU A 335 -8.37 18.65 4.03
C LEU A 335 -8.79 17.25 3.56
N HIS A 336 -7.98 16.22 3.85
CA HIS A 336 -8.38 14.83 3.63
C HIS A 336 -9.45 14.43 4.68
N PRO A 337 -10.57 13.77 4.31
CA PRO A 337 -11.64 13.44 5.24
C PRO A 337 -11.20 12.52 6.39
N HIS A 338 -10.13 11.75 6.17
CA HIS A 338 -9.56 10.84 7.17
C HIS A 338 -8.21 11.32 7.72
N SER A 339 -7.94 12.64 7.70
CA SER A 339 -6.63 13.19 8.09
C SER A 339 -6.17 12.76 9.48
N GLU A 340 -7.10 12.58 10.43
CA GLU A 340 -6.79 12.12 11.78
C GLU A 340 -6.27 10.67 11.82
N TYR A 341 -6.64 9.84 10.84
CA TYR A 341 -6.31 8.41 10.79
C TYR A 341 -5.05 8.09 9.98
N ILE A 342 -4.57 9.03 9.19
CA ILE A 342 -3.46 8.82 8.25
C ILE A 342 -2.32 9.82 8.46
N ARG A 343 -2.38 10.59 9.55
CA ARG A 343 -1.28 11.40 10.07
C ARG A 343 -0.90 10.88 11.44
N SER A 344 0.30 11.22 11.86
CA SER A 344 0.81 10.85 13.16
C SER A 344 1.68 11.95 13.71
N ASP A 345 1.26 12.56 14.81
CA ASP A 345 2.09 13.44 15.63
C ASP A 345 3.09 12.59 16.44
N PHE A 346 2.70 11.38 16.86
CA PHE A 346 3.58 10.42 17.53
C PHE A 346 4.84 10.11 16.70
N TRP A 347 4.69 9.78 15.42
CA TRP A 347 5.80 9.39 14.54
C TRP A 347 6.32 10.54 13.66
N GLY A 348 5.55 11.61 13.50
CA GLY A 348 5.77 12.67 12.53
C GLY A 348 5.43 12.25 11.10
N SER A 349 5.78 13.13 10.15
CA SER A 349 5.48 12.96 8.72
C SER A 349 6.01 11.64 8.14
N CYS A 350 5.22 11.02 7.26
CA CYS A 350 5.59 9.81 6.56
C CYS A 350 6.57 10.08 5.39
N PHE A 351 6.82 11.34 5.02
CA PHE A 351 7.74 11.73 3.94
C PHE A 351 9.09 12.24 4.47
N LEU A 352 9.05 13.12 5.48
CA LEU A 352 10.22 13.83 6.01
C LEU A 352 10.23 13.80 7.54
N TYR A 353 11.41 13.60 8.13
CA TYR A 353 11.64 13.71 9.57
C TYR A 353 12.88 14.56 9.79
N ASP A 354 12.73 15.73 10.43
CA ASP A 354 13.80 16.71 10.63
C ASP A 354 14.60 17.02 9.35
N GLY A 355 13.90 17.19 8.23
CA GLY A 355 14.49 17.46 6.91
C GLY A 355 15.14 16.25 6.22
N MET A 356 15.17 15.07 6.85
CA MET A 356 15.62 13.82 6.25
C MET A 356 14.45 13.06 5.63
N ALA A 357 14.62 12.53 4.42
CA ALA A 357 13.63 11.63 3.84
C ALA A 357 13.50 10.34 4.66
N THR A 358 12.27 9.99 5.02
CA THR A 358 11.94 8.63 5.46
C THR A 358 12.16 7.67 4.30
N LEU A 359 12.18 6.37 4.56
CA LEU A 359 12.26 5.38 3.49
C LEU A 359 11.09 5.50 2.49
N ILE A 360 9.88 5.75 2.97
CA ILE A 360 8.67 5.93 2.16
C ILE A 360 8.75 7.22 1.34
N GLY A 361 9.16 8.34 1.96
CA GLY A 361 9.36 9.59 1.26
C GLY A 361 10.38 9.48 0.14
N ASP A 362 11.48 8.75 0.37
CA ASP A 362 12.50 8.49 -0.65
C ASP A 362 11.96 7.70 -1.84
N ILE A 363 11.14 6.68 -1.58
CA ILE A 363 10.47 5.92 -2.65
C ILE A 363 9.59 6.84 -3.49
N VAL A 364 8.74 7.63 -2.85
CA VAL A 364 7.85 8.57 -3.56
C VAL A 364 8.66 9.54 -4.41
N MET A 365 9.67 10.19 -3.84
CA MET A 365 10.42 11.27 -4.51
C MET A 365 11.37 10.78 -5.60
N LYS A 366 11.94 9.57 -5.48
CA LYS A 366 12.93 9.04 -6.44
C LYS A 366 12.36 8.05 -7.44
N HIS A 367 11.34 7.30 -7.06
CA HIS A 367 10.83 6.19 -7.86
C HIS A 367 9.50 6.50 -8.54
N SER A 368 8.80 7.59 -8.20
CA SER A 368 7.60 8.03 -8.93
C SER A 368 7.90 9.15 -9.94
N LYS A 369 7.20 9.16 -11.08
CA LYS A 369 7.12 10.33 -11.97
C LYS A 369 6.23 11.44 -11.42
N LEU A 370 5.25 11.06 -10.61
CA LEU A 370 4.29 11.94 -9.96
C LEU A 370 3.75 11.23 -8.71
N CYS A 371 3.46 11.98 -7.66
CA CYS A 371 2.62 11.54 -6.55
C CYS A 371 1.37 12.39 -6.54
N VAL A 372 0.21 11.79 -6.31
CA VAL A 372 -1.07 12.47 -6.14
C VAL A 372 -1.84 11.83 -4.99
N PRO A 373 -2.78 12.54 -4.35
CA PRO A 373 -3.49 11.98 -3.21
C PRO A 373 -4.58 10.98 -3.60
N SER A 374 -5.00 10.97 -4.87
CA SER A 374 -6.08 10.12 -5.36
C SER A 374 -6.19 10.17 -6.89
N LEU A 375 -6.88 9.19 -7.50
CA LEU A 375 -7.22 9.27 -8.93
C LEU A 375 -8.17 10.42 -9.26
N ILE A 376 -9.08 10.81 -8.34
CA ILE A 376 -10.00 11.93 -8.57
C ILE A 376 -9.24 13.26 -8.75
N TYR A 377 -8.07 13.41 -8.14
CA TYR A 377 -7.19 14.56 -8.38
C TYR A 377 -6.73 14.63 -9.85
N LEU A 378 -6.41 13.49 -10.46
CA LEU A 378 -6.09 13.42 -11.89
C LEU A 378 -7.34 13.62 -12.75
N ALA A 379 -8.49 13.07 -12.34
CA ALA A 379 -9.74 13.15 -13.09
C ALA A 379 -10.27 14.57 -13.28
N LYS A 380 -9.99 15.46 -12.31
CA LYS A 380 -10.30 16.90 -12.34
C LYS A 380 -9.51 17.70 -13.38
N LYS A 381 -8.55 17.09 -14.07
CA LYS A 381 -7.69 17.75 -15.05
C LYS A 381 -7.82 17.07 -16.43
N PRO A 382 -7.66 17.84 -17.53
CA PRO A 382 -7.51 17.27 -18.86
C PRO A 382 -6.30 16.31 -18.94
N LEU A 383 -6.36 15.30 -19.82
CA LEU A 383 -5.29 14.30 -19.97
C LEU A 383 -3.95 14.92 -20.44
N ASP A 384 -3.98 16.07 -21.10
CA ASP A 384 -2.81 16.83 -21.57
C ASP A 384 -2.29 17.87 -20.57
N TYR A 385 -2.95 17.99 -19.41
CA TYR A 385 -2.50 18.82 -18.31
C TYR A 385 -1.10 18.40 -17.84
N SER A 386 -0.25 19.41 -17.63
CA SER A 386 1.13 19.24 -17.21
C SER A 386 1.22 19.23 -15.69
N HIS A 387 1.32 18.06 -15.09
CA HIS A 387 1.53 17.92 -13.66
C HIS A 387 3.01 18.10 -13.30
N THR A 388 3.26 18.82 -12.21
CA THR A 388 4.58 18.99 -11.61
C THR A 388 4.56 18.32 -10.24
N PRO A 389 5.52 17.42 -9.93
CA PRO A 389 5.56 16.79 -8.61
C PRO A 389 5.80 17.80 -7.49
N PHE A 390 5.16 17.59 -6.33
CA PHE A 390 5.20 18.54 -5.21
C PHE A 390 6.62 18.77 -4.65
N TRP A 391 7.49 17.75 -4.73
CA TRP A 391 8.88 17.88 -4.28
C TRP A 391 9.70 18.80 -5.18
N VAL A 392 9.32 19.00 -6.45
CA VAL A 392 10.02 19.95 -7.33
C VAL A 392 9.78 21.40 -6.87
N SER A 393 8.57 21.71 -6.41
CA SER A 393 8.22 23.04 -5.89
C SER A 393 8.77 23.35 -4.50
N GLN A 394 9.11 22.33 -3.69
CA GLN A 394 9.59 22.55 -2.32
C GLN A 394 11.11 22.74 -2.21
N PHE A 395 11.89 22.31 -3.21
CA PHE A 395 13.35 22.53 -3.26
C PHE A 395 13.75 23.71 -4.17
N THR A 396 12.82 24.61 -4.50
CA THR A 396 13.05 25.77 -5.38
C THR A 396 12.93 27.13 -4.69
N ASN A 397 12.90 27.17 -3.35
CA ASN A 397 13.03 28.41 -2.56
C ASN A 397 14.32 28.42 -1.75
#